data_AF-A0A841PTS6-F1
#
_entry.id   AF-A0A841PTS6-F1
#
_cell.length_a   1.000
_cell.length_b   1.000
_cell.length_c   1.000
_cell.angle_alpha   90.00
_cell.angle_beta   90.00
_cell.angle_gamma   90.00
#
_symmetry.space_group_name_H-M   'P 1'
#
loop_
_entity.id
_entity.type
_entity.pdbx_description
1 polymer ?
#
loop_
_entity_poly.entity_id
_entity_poly.type
_entity_poly.pdbx_seq_one_letter_code
_entity_poly.pdbx_strand_id
1 'polypeptide(L)'
;MKKKILGKALSIGFSQVTQSSEVRKFFKSAQKTSDEQIQSLGKILHQDNLPIPMSWESEVTDSTESPFSDKLMLYHTGFLLQTAQNYHGAGLASAMRSDLAMTYEKIILKNLSVTKQWFNIMTKNKWLEQPPLAPNRKELAKDK
;
A
#
# COMPACT_ATOMS: atom_id res chain seq x y z
N MET A 1 3.85 4.94 -10.71
CA MET A 1 3.01 3.93 -11.38
C MET A 1 3.51 2.49 -11.22
N LYS A 2 4.71 2.11 -11.68
CA LYS A 2 5.22 0.71 -11.61
C LYS A 2 5.05 0.00 -10.25
N LYS A 3 5.26 0.74 -9.14
CA LYS A 3 5.09 0.22 -7.77
C LYS A 3 3.64 -0.21 -7.47
N LYS A 4 2.66 0.45 -8.08
CA LYS A 4 1.24 0.11 -7.98
C LYS A 4 0.82 -1.03 -8.89
N ILE A 5 1.46 -1.17 -10.04
CA ILE A 5 1.29 -2.35 -10.91
C ILE A 5 1.72 -3.61 -10.15
N LEU A 6 2.92 -3.62 -9.57
CA LEU A 6 3.38 -4.71 -8.71
C LEU A 6 2.44 -4.92 -7.50
N GLY A 7 2.06 -3.84 -6.81
CA GLY A 7 1.15 -3.92 -5.66
C GLY A 7 -0.22 -4.53 -6.02
N LYS A 8 -0.76 -4.21 -7.21
CA LYS A 8 -2.01 -4.77 -7.72
C LYS A 8 -1.87 -6.27 -7.98
N ALA A 9 -0.84 -6.69 -8.72
CA ALA A 9 -0.61 -8.10 -9.02
C ALA A 9 -0.41 -8.96 -7.76
N LEU A 10 0.43 -8.49 -6.83
CA LEU A 10 0.61 -9.16 -5.53
C LEU A 10 -0.67 -9.20 -4.71
N SER A 11 -1.48 -8.13 -4.72
CA SER A 11 -2.77 -8.13 -4.03
C SER A 11 -3.72 -9.17 -4.60
N ILE A 12 -3.75 -9.37 -5.93
CA ILE A 12 -4.56 -10.42 -6.55
C ILE A 12 -4.08 -11.80 -6.09
N GLY A 13 -2.79 -12.10 -6.26
CA GLY A 13 -2.21 -13.40 -5.88
C GLY A 13 -2.34 -13.70 -4.38
N PHE A 14 -2.03 -12.76 -3.50
CA PHE A 14 -2.19 -12.96 -2.06
C PHE A 14 -3.65 -13.07 -1.64
N SER A 15 -4.57 -12.36 -2.32
CA SER A 15 -6.01 -12.54 -2.07
C SER A 15 -6.53 -13.91 -2.50
N GLN A 16 -5.85 -14.60 -3.43
CA GLN A 16 -6.21 -15.96 -3.88
C GLN A 16 -5.89 -16.99 -2.79
N VAL A 17 -4.70 -16.89 -2.20
CA VAL A 17 -4.11 -17.94 -1.34
C VAL A 17 -4.28 -17.73 0.17
N THR A 18 -4.56 -16.51 0.64
CA THR A 18 -4.73 -16.21 2.08
C THR A 18 -5.87 -16.99 2.71
N GLN A 19 -5.67 -17.55 3.91
CA GLN A 19 -6.72 -18.33 4.59
C GLN A 19 -7.66 -17.44 5.42
N SER A 20 -7.19 -16.27 5.85
CA SER A 20 -8.01 -15.33 6.61
C SER A 20 -8.96 -14.50 5.73
N SER A 21 -10.25 -14.53 6.05
CA SER A 21 -11.27 -13.72 5.37
C SER A 21 -11.06 -12.21 5.56
N GLU A 22 -10.52 -11.80 6.71
CA GLU A 22 -10.17 -10.40 7.01
C GLU A 22 -8.98 -9.94 6.14
N VAL A 23 -7.94 -10.77 6.05
CA VAL A 23 -6.76 -10.50 5.22
C VAL A 23 -7.13 -10.50 3.74
N ARG A 24 -8.01 -11.40 3.30
CA ARG A 24 -8.54 -11.42 1.93
C ARG A 24 -9.26 -10.12 1.57
N LYS A 25 -10.11 -9.60 2.47
CA LYS A 25 -10.80 -8.31 2.28
C LYS A 25 -9.80 -7.17 2.16
N PHE A 26 -8.74 -7.17 2.96
CA PHE A 26 -7.66 -6.20 2.87
C PHE A 26 -6.95 -6.25 1.50
N PHE A 27 -6.56 -7.43 1.01
CA PHE A 27 -5.91 -7.52 -0.30
C PHE A 27 -6.81 -7.06 -1.45
N LYS A 28 -8.12 -7.38 -1.41
CA LYS A 28 -9.08 -6.84 -2.40
C LYS A 28 -9.18 -5.31 -2.35
N SER A 29 -9.15 -4.73 -1.15
CA SER A 29 -9.12 -3.27 -0.95
C SER A 29 -7.83 -2.64 -1.50
N ALA A 30 -6.67 -3.28 -1.27
CA ALA A 30 -5.37 -2.86 -1.78
C ALA A 30 -5.27 -2.97 -3.31
N GLN A 31 -5.84 -4.03 -3.91
CA GLN A 31 -5.97 -4.20 -5.36
C GLN A 31 -6.76 -3.04 -5.96
N LYS A 32 -7.97 -2.76 -5.44
CA LYS A 32 -8.83 -1.67 -5.92
C LYS A 32 -8.13 -0.32 -5.83
N THR A 33 -7.48 -0.05 -4.70
CA THR A 33 -6.74 1.20 -4.48
C THR A 33 -5.59 1.34 -5.48
N SER A 34 -4.86 0.26 -5.75
CA SER A 34 -3.77 0.26 -6.73
C SER A 34 -4.29 0.50 -8.15
N ASP A 35 -5.42 -0.11 -8.51
CA ASP A 35 -6.05 0.06 -9.83
C ASP A 35 -6.47 1.52 -10.08
N GLU A 36 -7.17 2.15 -9.13
CA GLU A 36 -7.60 3.55 -9.23
C GLU A 36 -6.39 4.51 -9.35
N GLN A 37 -5.27 4.19 -8.69
CA GLN A 37 -4.03 4.96 -8.78
C GLN A 37 -3.32 4.79 -10.13
N ILE A 38 -3.31 3.57 -10.67
CA ILE A 38 -2.80 3.29 -12.01
C ILE A 38 -3.62 4.05 -13.05
N GLN A 39 -4.95 4.01 -12.97
CA GLN A 39 -5.84 4.74 -13.87
C GLN A 39 -5.62 6.25 -13.80
N SER A 40 -5.53 6.81 -12.58
CA SER A 40 -5.33 8.26 -12.40
C SER A 40 -4.02 8.75 -13.03
N LEU A 41 -2.91 8.06 -12.76
CA LEU A 41 -1.61 8.41 -13.35
C LEU A 41 -1.57 8.06 -14.85
N GLY A 42 -2.25 7.00 -15.27
CA GLY A 42 -2.31 6.52 -16.66
C GLY A 42 -3.02 7.50 -17.57
N LYS A 43 -4.09 8.12 -17.06
CA LYS A 43 -4.79 9.20 -17.77
C LYS A 43 -3.86 10.35 -18.11
N ILE A 44 -3.00 10.77 -17.18
CA ILE A 44 -2.04 11.86 -17.42
C ILE A 44 -1.02 11.46 -18.49
N LEU A 45 -0.42 10.27 -18.38
CA LEU A 45 0.51 9.76 -19.40
C LEU A 45 -0.16 9.72 -20.77
N HIS A 46 -1.38 9.19 -20.86
CA HIS A 46 -2.11 9.10 -22.11
C HIS A 46 -2.40 10.47 -22.73
N GLN A 47 -2.85 11.44 -21.93
CA GLN A 47 -3.10 12.82 -22.38
C GLN A 47 -1.85 13.50 -22.95
N ASP A 48 -0.67 13.15 -22.42
CA ASP A 48 0.62 13.65 -22.87
C ASP A 48 1.24 12.80 -24.00
N ASN A 49 0.48 11.84 -24.57
CA ASN A 49 0.95 10.88 -25.59
C ASN A 49 2.15 10.03 -25.13
N LEU A 50 2.23 9.72 -23.84
CA LEU A 50 3.27 8.89 -23.24
C LEU A 50 2.80 7.44 -23.05
N PRO A 51 3.72 6.45 -23.13
CA PRO A 51 3.37 5.05 -22.93
C PRO A 51 2.99 4.78 -21.46
N ILE A 52 1.91 4.02 -21.28
CA ILE A 52 1.55 3.46 -19.97
C ILE A 52 2.34 2.15 -19.79
N PRO A 53 3.08 1.98 -18.68
CA PRO A 53 3.76 0.73 -18.37
C PRO A 53 2.81 -0.48 -18.37
N MET A 54 3.31 -1.60 -18.90
CA MET A 54 2.62 -2.90 -18.94
C MET A 54 2.18 -3.33 -17.53
N SER A 55 0.97 -3.86 -17.44
CA SER A 55 0.39 -4.40 -16.21
C SER A 55 0.82 -5.86 -15.99
N TRP A 56 0.76 -6.38 -14.76
CA TRP A 56 1.36 -7.67 -14.38
C TRP A 56 0.33 -8.72 -13.94
N GLU A 57 -0.95 -8.52 -14.26
CA GLU A 57 -2.02 -9.48 -13.94
C GLU A 57 -1.87 -10.80 -14.71
N SER A 58 -1.22 -10.79 -15.88
CA SER A 58 -0.88 -12.00 -16.64
C SER A 58 0.10 -12.92 -15.91
N GLU A 59 0.89 -12.37 -14.99
CA GLU A 59 1.90 -13.11 -14.24
C GLU A 59 1.31 -13.78 -12.99
N VAL A 60 0.04 -13.51 -12.68
CA VAL A 60 -0.65 -14.16 -11.56
C VAL A 60 -1.16 -15.53 -12.02
N THR A 61 -0.60 -16.59 -11.45
CA THR A 61 -0.97 -17.98 -11.77
C THR A 61 -2.25 -18.42 -11.05
N ASP A 62 -2.75 -19.60 -11.41
CA ASP A 62 -3.92 -20.25 -10.81
C ASP A 62 -3.62 -20.99 -9.49
N SER A 63 -2.38 -20.89 -8.97
CA SER A 63 -1.96 -21.56 -7.73
C SER A 63 -2.82 -21.16 -6.54
N THR A 64 -3.49 -22.13 -5.90
CA THR A 64 -4.20 -21.93 -4.63
C THR A 64 -3.33 -22.19 -3.41
N GLU A 65 -2.13 -22.75 -3.62
CA GLU A 65 -1.15 -23.01 -2.57
C GLU A 65 -0.46 -21.72 -2.15
N SER A 66 -0.49 -21.41 -0.86
CA SER A 66 0.11 -20.18 -0.34
C SER A 66 1.63 -20.35 -0.22
N PRO A 67 2.43 -19.46 -0.85
CA PRO A 67 3.88 -19.52 -0.72
C PRO A 67 4.36 -19.05 0.66
N PHE A 68 3.54 -18.29 1.38
CA PHE A 68 3.89 -17.65 2.65
C PHE A 68 2.72 -17.68 3.64
N SER A 69 3.00 -17.37 4.91
CA SER A 69 1.95 -17.15 5.92
C SER A 69 1.24 -15.80 5.72
N ASP A 70 0.01 -15.66 6.23
CA ASP A 70 -0.74 -14.40 6.21
C ASP A 70 0.07 -13.25 6.85
N LYS A 71 0.83 -13.53 7.91
CA LYS A 71 1.73 -12.56 8.56
C LYS A 71 2.78 -12.03 7.57
N LEU A 72 3.46 -12.91 6.86
CA LEU A 72 4.53 -12.52 5.94
C LEU A 72 3.99 -11.83 4.68
N MET A 73 2.86 -12.29 4.14
CA MET A 73 2.18 -11.64 3.01
C MET A 73 1.72 -10.21 3.34
N LEU A 74 1.13 -10.00 4.54
CA LEU A 74 0.78 -8.67 5.00
C LEU A 74 2.03 -7.82 5.25
N TYR A 75 3.09 -8.38 5.82
CA TYR A 75 4.34 -7.64 6.04
C TYR A 75 4.92 -7.11 4.72
N HIS A 76 5.04 -7.96 3.70
CA HIS A 76 5.50 -7.55 2.37
C HIS A 76 4.59 -6.47 1.76
N THR A 77 3.28 -6.62 1.89
CA THR A 77 2.33 -5.62 1.37
C THR A 77 2.45 -4.30 2.10
N GLY A 78 2.58 -4.32 3.43
CA GLY A 78 2.82 -3.13 4.25
C GLY A 78 4.12 -2.42 3.90
N PHE A 79 5.19 -3.17 3.65
CA PHE A 79 6.46 -2.62 3.17
C PHE A 79 6.30 -1.94 1.80
N LEU A 80 5.60 -2.58 0.85
CA LEU A 80 5.34 -2.01 -0.47
C LEU A 80 4.44 -0.76 -0.42
N LEU A 81 3.43 -0.75 0.46
CA LEU A 81 2.56 0.42 0.67
C LEU A 81 3.37 1.63 1.17
N GLN A 82 4.20 1.44 2.20
CA GLN A 82 5.06 2.49 2.74
C GLN A 82 6.11 2.96 1.73
N THR A 83 6.74 2.02 1.03
CA THR A 83 7.69 2.34 -0.04
C THR A 83 7.02 3.18 -1.12
N ALA A 84 5.85 2.77 -1.59
CA ALA A 84 5.11 3.53 -2.58
C ALA A 84 4.71 4.93 -2.07
N GLN A 85 4.34 5.07 -0.80
CA GLN A 85 4.06 6.37 -0.19
C GLN A 85 5.26 7.30 -0.28
N ASN A 86 6.47 6.82 0.03
CA ASN A 86 7.70 7.61 -0.09
C ASN A 86 7.94 8.06 -1.53
N TYR A 87 7.74 7.17 -2.52
CA TYR A 87 7.86 7.54 -3.94
C TYR A 87 6.81 8.57 -4.37
N HIS A 88 5.58 8.49 -3.87
CA HIS A 88 4.56 9.49 -4.15
C HIS A 88 4.88 10.84 -3.49
N GLY A 89 5.42 10.83 -2.27
CA GLY A 89 5.88 12.04 -1.60
C GLY A 89 7.04 12.72 -2.33
N ALA A 90 8.04 11.95 -2.79
CA ALA A 90 9.11 12.47 -3.63
C ALA A 90 8.58 13.00 -4.98
N GLY A 91 7.63 12.28 -5.59
CA GLY A 91 6.94 12.73 -6.80
C GLY A 91 6.22 14.05 -6.61
N LEU A 92 5.49 14.22 -5.50
CA LEU A 92 4.83 15.47 -5.13
C LEU A 92 5.85 16.61 -4.95
N ALA A 93 6.90 16.39 -4.16
CA ALA A 93 7.90 17.41 -3.85
C ALA A 93 8.64 17.91 -5.10
N SER A 94 8.80 17.06 -6.11
CA SER A 94 9.48 17.39 -7.38
C SER A 94 8.53 17.88 -8.48
N ALA A 95 7.22 17.88 -8.27
CA ALA A 95 6.26 18.19 -9.32
C ALA A 95 6.26 19.70 -9.66
N MET A 96 6.55 20.02 -10.93
CA MET A 96 6.47 21.39 -11.45
C MET A 96 5.12 21.71 -12.11
N ARG A 97 4.24 20.71 -12.28
CA ARG A 97 2.89 20.88 -12.80
C ARG A 97 1.85 20.67 -11.70
N SER A 98 0.83 21.53 -11.66
CA SER A 98 -0.21 21.50 -10.63
C SER A 98 -1.10 20.26 -10.72
N ASP A 99 -1.40 19.77 -11.93
CA ASP A 99 -2.17 18.54 -12.15
C ASP A 99 -1.47 17.30 -11.57
N LEU A 100 -0.14 17.20 -11.74
CA LEU A 100 0.68 16.16 -11.14
C LEU A 100 0.72 16.27 -9.62
N ALA A 101 0.95 17.47 -9.08
CA ALA A 101 0.99 17.72 -7.64
C ALA A 101 -0.34 17.30 -6.97
N MET A 102 -1.47 17.79 -7.48
CA MET A 102 -2.81 17.43 -6.98
C MET A 102 -3.08 15.92 -7.10
N THR A 103 -2.63 15.29 -8.18
CA THR A 103 -2.76 13.84 -8.36
C THR A 103 -1.97 13.08 -7.30
N TYR A 104 -0.72 13.46 -7.03
CA TYR A 104 0.08 12.83 -5.97
C TYR A 104 -0.53 13.05 -4.59
N GLU A 105 -1.01 14.25 -4.26
CA GLU A 105 -1.68 14.53 -2.98
C GLU A 105 -2.90 13.63 -2.77
N LYS A 106 -3.77 13.53 -3.78
CA LYS A 106 -4.95 12.67 -3.72
C LYS A 106 -4.57 11.20 -3.49
N ILE A 107 -3.51 10.74 -4.15
CA ILE A 107 -2.97 9.38 -3.98
C ILE A 107 -2.45 9.17 -2.56
N ILE A 108 -1.66 10.12 -2.06
CA ILE A 108 -1.05 10.12 -0.71
C ILE A 108 -2.14 10.04 0.35
N LEU A 109 -3.17 10.88 0.25
CA LEU A 109 -4.30 10.89 1.19
C LEU A 109 -5.08 9.59 1.15
N LYS A 110 -5.35 9.05 -0.05
CA LYS A 110 -6.07 7.79 -0.20
C LYS A 110 -5.30 6.60 0.37
N ASN A 111 -3.97 6.57 0.24
CA ASN A 111 -3.13 5.53 0.81
C ASN A 111 -3.25 5.44 2.35
N LEU A 112 -3.53 6.55 3.05
CA LEU A 112 -3.68 6.54 4.50
C LEU A 112 -4.78 5.57 4.97
N SER A 113 -5.87 5.44 4.22
CA SER A 113 -6.97 4.53 4.56
C SER A 113 -6.54 3.07 4.49
N VAL A 114 -5.83 2.68 3.42
CA VAL A 114 -5.32 1.31 3.26
C VAL A 114 -4.21 1.02 4.28
N THR A 115 -3.31 1.96 4.54
CA THR A 115 -2.26 1.81 5.56
C THR A 115 -2.86 1.66 6.96
N LYS A 116 -3.94 2.39 7.28
CA LYS A 116 -4.68 2.22 8.55
C LYS A 116 -5.29 0.83 8.66
N GLN A 117 -5.93 0.32 7.60
CA GLN A 117 -6.47 -1.04 7.57
C GLN A 117 -5.37 -2.08 7.82
N TRP A 118 -4.23 -1.93 7.15
CA TRP A 118 -3.06 -2.78 7.36
C TRP A 118 -2.60 -2.75 8.83
N PHE A 119 -2.40 -1.56 9.40
CA PHE A 119 -1.93 -1.40 10.78
C PHE A 119 -2.90 -2.01 11.79
N ASN A 120 -4.21 -1.86 11.58
CA ASN A 120 -5.24 -2.45 12.42
C ASN A 120 -5.15 -3.98 12.42
N ILE A 121 -5.00 -4.61 11.25
CA ILE A 121 -4.89 -6.07 11.15
C ILE A 121 -3.60 -6.55 11.81
N MET A 122 -2.47 -5.90 11.52
CA MET A 122 -1.18 -6.27 12.07
C MET A 122 -1.14 -6.14 13.59
N THR A 123 -1.74 -5.08 14.15
CA THR A 123 -1.83 -4.87 15.60
C THR A 123 -2.77 -5.87 16.26
N LYS A 124 -3.96 -6.08 15.68
CA LYS A 124 -4.97 -7.05 16.16
C LYS A 124 -4.38 -8.45 16.30
N ASN A 125 -3.53 -8.87 15.35
CA ASN A 125 -2.89 -10.17 15.36
C ASN A 125 -1.53 -10.21 16.09
N LYS A 126 -1.10 -9.10 16.72
CA LYS A 126 0.22 -8.96 17.36
C LYS A 126 1.37 -9.33 16.42
N TRP A 127 1.27 -8.90 15.16
CA TRP A 127 2.26 -9.16 14.11
C TRP A 127 3.26 -8.03 13.92
N LEU A 128 3.08 -6.89 14.60
CA LEU A 128 4.06 -5.82 14.68
C LEU A 128 4.93 -5.99 15.93
N GLU A 129 6.22 -5.70 15.76
CA GLU A 129 7.11 -5.49 16.89
C GLU A 129 6.74 -4.19 17.61
N GLN A 130 6.87 -4.21 18.94
CA GLN A 130 6.73 -2.98 19.73
C GLN A 130 8.08 -2.24 19.72
N PRO A 131 8.17 -1.05 19.10
CA PRO A 131 9.39 -0.26 19.21
C PRO A 131 9.58 0.24 20.65
N PRO A 132 10.81 0.61 21.04
CA PRO A 132 11.05 1.24 22.34
C PRO A 132 10.11 2.43 22.58
N LEU A 133 9.45 2.45 23.74
CA LEU A 133 8.51 3.50 24.09
C LEU A 133 9.23 4.71 24.66
N ALA A 134 8.77 5.91 24.29
CA ALA A 134 9.24 7.14 24.92
C ALA A 134 8.68 7.22 26.36
N PRO A 135 9.50 7.61 27.35
CA PRO A 135 9.02 7.78 28.71
C PRO A 135 8.00 8.93 28.79
N ASN A 136 6.90 8.70 29.52
CA ASN A 136 5.91 9.73 29.77
C ASN A 136 6.41 10.71 30.84
N ARG A 137 7.08 11.78 30.40
CA ARG A 137 7.65 12.80 31.30
C ARG A 137 6.61 13.51 32.18
N LYS A 138 5.35 13.57 31.75
CA LYS A 138 4.26 14.18 32.54
C LYS A 138 3.81 13.27 33.68
N GLU A 139 3.79 11.96 33.49
CA GLU A 139 3.49 11.01 34.57
C GLU A 139 4.64 10.94 35.56
N LEU A 140 5.88 10.85 35.08
CA LEU A 140 7.08 10.83 35.93
C LEU A 140 7.26 12.09 36.80
N ALA A 141 6.67 13.22 36.40
CA ALA A 141 6.72 14.47 37.14
C ALA A 141 5.62 14.63 38.20
N LYS A 142 4.61 13.72 38.23
CA LYS A 142 3.50 13.75 39.20
C LYS A 142 3.84 13.07 40.53
N ASP A 143 4.87 12.23 40.56
CA ASP A 143 5.34 11.53 41.77
C ASP A 143 6.36 12.35 42.58
N LYS A 144 6.16 13.67 42.67
CA LYS A 144 6.93 14.57 43.53
C LYS A 144 6.04 15.40 44.42
#